data_AF-A0A8D8AJP8-F1
#
_entry.id   AF-A0A8D8AJP8-F1
#
_cell.length_a   1.000
_cell.length_b   1.000
_cell.length_c   1.000
_cell.angle_alpha   90.00
_cell.angle_beta   90.00
_cell.angle_gamma   90.00
#
_symmetry.space_group_name_H-M   'P 1'
#
loop_
_entity.id
_entity.type
_entity.pdbx_description
1 polymer ?
#
loop_
_entity_poly.entity_id
_entity_poly.type
_entity_poly.pdbx_seq_one_letter_code
_entity_poly.pdbx_strand_id
1 'polypeptide(L)'
;VLHNCHSEPNCPPCVVLTTQHCYGKHEQRKTIPCYQGSFSCGLACAKPLPCGRHTCIKPCHENGCQSNAAEPEVCRQSCTKTRTTCAHQCKAPCHEGDCPPDLPCREMVEVTCECGNRKQMRTCHDFSKEYRRITSAQLASSMQEMQRGGSVELSDILGTGKPKSNKT
;
A
#
# COMPACT_ATOMS: atom_id res chain seq x y z
N VAL A 1 -5.53 25.07 -36.52
CA VAL A 1 -5.34 26.49 -36.15
C VAL A 1 -4.57 27.14 -37.28
N LEU A 2 -5.12 28.19 -37.88
CA LEU A 2 -4.45 28.96 -38.93
C LEU A 2 -3.62 30.05 -38.25
N HIS A 3 -2.34 30.17 -38.63
CA HIS A 3 -1.44 31.21 -38.13
C HIS A 3 -0.93 32.04 -39.30
N ASN A 4 -0.69 33.34 -39.06
CA ASN A 4 -0.08 34.21 -40.05
C ASN A 4 1.41 33.85 -40.19
N CYS A 5 1.89 33.76 -41.42
CA CYS A 5 3.31 33.51 -41.70
C CYS A 5 4.16 34.72 -41.31
N HIS A 6 5.24 34.47 -40.59
CA HIS A 6 6.30 35.44 -40.26
C HIS A 6 7.58 35.06 -41.02
N SER A 7 8.43 36.05 -41.29
CA SER A 7 9.64 35.88 -42.12
C SER A 7 10.87 35.39 -41.33
N GLU A 8 10.76 35.26 -40.01
CA GLU A 8 11.86 34.75 -39.16
C GLU A 8 11.92 33.21 -39.18
N PRO A 9 13.12 32.62 -39.12
CA PRO A 9 13.32 31.17 -39.19
C PRO A 9 12.72 30.40 -37.99
N ASN A 10 12.47 31.08 -36.87
CA ASN A 10 11.84 30.49 -35.68
C ASN A 10 10.44 31.07 -35.47
N CYS A 11 9.45 30.19 -35.32
CA CYS A 11 8.09 30.59 -34.96
C CYS A 11 8.05 31.16 -33.54
N PRO A 12 7.44 32.34 -33.31
CA PRO A 12 7.19 32.82 -31.95
C PRO A 12 6.26 31.85 -31.20
N PRO A 13 6.40 31.72 -29.86
CA PRO A 13 5.59 30.78 -29.08
C PRO A 13 4.12 31.16 -29.16
N CYS A 14 3.32 30.30 -29.78
CA CYS A 14 1.89 30.55 -29.95
C CYS A 14 1.13 30.38 -28.64
N VAL A 15 0.57 31.47 -28.12
CA VAL A 15 -0.24 31.52 -26.89
C VAL A 15 -1.72 31.18 -27.11
N VAL A 16 -2.13 30.88 -28.35
CA VAL A 16 -3.51 30.48 -28.64
C VAL A 16 -3.85 29.24 -27.85
N LEU A 17 -4.95 29.29 -27.10
CA LEU A 17 -5.41 28.19 -26.28
C LEU A 17 -5.96 27.09 -27.19
N THR A 18 -5.37 25.91 -27.07
CA THR A 18 -5.75 24.71 -27.80
C THR A 18 -6.21 23.64 -26.84
N THR A 19 -6.93 22.66 -27.40
CA THR A 19 -7.39 21.51 -26.63
C THR A 19 -6.34 20.41 -26.67
N GLN A 20 -5.65 20.20 -25.55
CA GLN A 20 -4.59 19.19 -25.41
C GLN A 20 -4.92 18.18 -24.31
N HIS A 21 -4.33 16.99 -24.39
CA HIS A 21 -4.39 15.97 -23.35
C HIS A 21 -3.15 16.07 -22.45
N CYS A 22 -3.26 15.63 -21.20
CA CYS A 22 -2.10 15.49 -20.34
C CYS A 22 -1.19 14.33 -20.80
N TYR A 23 0.06 14.29 -20.33
CA TYR A 23 1.03 13.25 -20.69
C TYR A 23 0.55 11.80 -20.40
N GLY A 24 -0.32 11.65 -19.40
CA GLY A 24 -0.93 10.38 -19.01
C GLY A 24 -2.25 10.07 -19.69
N LYS A 25 -2.80 10.97 -20.53
CA LYS A 25 -4.15 10.92 -21.10
C LYS A 25 -5.27 10.76 -20.04
N HIS A 26 -5.06 11.30 -18.85
CA HIS A 26 -6.06 11.32 -17.77
C HIS A 26 -7.15 12.37 -17.98
N GLU A 27 -6.79 13.55 -18.49
CA GLU A 27 -7.70 14.69 -18.64
C GLU A 27 -7.30 15.53 -19.88
N GLN A 28 -8.28 16.18 -20.49
CA GLN A 28 -8.10 17.10 -21.62
C GLN A 28 -8.48 18.53 -21.19
N ARG A 29 -7.61 19.51 -21.47
CA ARG A 29 -7.86 20.92 -21.15
C ARG A 29 -7.80 21.78 -22.41
N LYS A 30 -8.73 22.73 -22.51
CA LYS A 30 -8.85 23.70 -23.63
C LYS A 30 -8.01 24.96 -23.42
N THR A 31 -7.30 25.05 -22.31
CA THR A 31 -6.55 26.24 -21.87
C THR A 31 -5.05 26.08 -22.05
N ILE A 32 -4.61 25.15 -22.92
CA ILE A 32 -3.19 24.85 -23.10
C ILE A 32 -2.66 25.64 -24.30
N PRO A 33 -1.65 26.52 -24.11
CA PRO A 33 -1.04 27.26 -25.20
C PRO A 33 -0.55 26.32 -26.32
N CYS A 34 -0.72 26.71 -27.57
CA CYS A 34 -0.35 25.87 -28.72
C CYS A 34 1.14 25.49 -28.74
N TYR A 35 2.03 26.33 -28.20
CA TYR A 35 3.46 25.99 -28.08
C TYR A 35 3.71 24.83 -27.10
N GLN A 36 2.78 24.59 -26.17
CA GLN A 36 2.86 23.56 -25.15
C GLN A 36 2.04 22.34 -25.59
N GLY A 37 2.73 21.33 -26.17
CA GLY A 37 2.07 20.15 -26.74
C GLY A 37 1.37 19.23 -25.73
N SER A 38 1.71 19.30 -24.44
CA SER A 38 1.11 18.50 -23.37
C SER A 38 1.32 19.15 -22.00
N PHE A 39 0.58 18.68 -20.99
CA PHE A 39 0.66 19.22 -19.63
C PHE A 39 0.58 18.12 -18.58
N SER A 40 0.99 18.44 -17.34
CA SER A 40 0.72 17.61 -16.18
C SER A 40 -0.63 17.99 -15.58
N CYS A 41 -1.57 17.04 -15.53
CA CYS A 41 -2.88 17.27 -14.92
C CYS A 41 -2.85 17.25 -13.37
N GLY A 42 -1.74 16.81 -12.76
CA GLY A 42 -1.62 16.64 -11.31
C GLY A 42 -2.17 15.31 -10.76
N LEU A 43 -2.95 14.56 -11.54
CA LEU A 43 -3.42 13.20 -11.17
C LEU A 43 -2.26 12.20 -11.17
N ALA A 44 -2.38 11.10 -10.41
CA ALA A 44 -1.39 10.03 -10.41
C ALA A 44 -1.28 9.36 -11.79
N CYS A 45 -0.05 9.06 -12.26
CA CYS A 45 0.22 8.42 -13.56
C CYS A 45 -0.61 7.15 -13.74
N ALA A 46 -0.69 6.28 -12.71
CA ALA A 46 -1.39 5.01 -12.69
C ALA A 46 -0.99 4.00 -13.79
N LYS A 47 0.00 4.31 -14.63
CA LYS A 47 0.53 3.35 -15.62
C LYS A 47 1.21 2.17 -14.90
N PRO A 48 1.06 0.94 -15.41
CA PRO A 48 1.69 -0.24 -14.82
C PRO A 48 3.21 -0.12 -14.87
N LEU A 49 3.87 -0.40 -13.74
CA LEU A 49 5.33 -0.49 -13.65
C LEU A 49 5.83 -1.85 -14.18
N PRO A 50 7.11 -1.96 -14.58
CA PRO A 50 7.67 -3.21 -15.10
C PRO A 50 7.57 -4.40 -14.12
N CYS A 51 7.39 -4.15 -12.83
CA CYS A 51 7.14 -5.20 -11.84
C CYS A 51 5.76 -5.89 -11.97
N GLY A 52 4.86 -5.41 -12.83
CA GLY A 52 3.55 -6.00 -13.10
C GLY A 52 2.54 -5.97 -11.95
N ARG A 53 2.94 -5.50 -10.76
CA ARG A 53 2.14 -5.51 -9.52
C ARG A 53 1.87 -4.12 -8.95
N HIS A 54 2.64 -3.13 -9.37
CA HIS A 54 2.51 -1.75 -8.91
C HIS A 54 2.22 -0.82 -10.08
N THR A 55 1.46 0.24 -9.79
CA THR A 55 1.16 1.33 -10.72
C THR A 55 1.93 2.58 -10.32
N CYS A 56 2.31 3.42 -11.27
CA CYS A 56 3.03 4.64 -10.94
C CYS A 56 2.18 5.60 -10.09
N ILE A 57 2.67 5.91 -8.89
CA ILE A 57 2.03 6.84 -7.94
C ILE A 57 2.47 8.31 -8.14
N LYS A 58 3.43 8.57 -9.04
CA LYS A 58 3.90 9.94 -9.32
C LYS A 58 2.80 10.75 -10.02
N PRO A 59 2.76 12.08 -9.85
CA PRO A 59 1.86 12.93 -10.63
C PRO A 59 2.14 12.76 -12.13
N CYS A 60 1.15 13.07 -12.96
CA CYS A 60 1.24 13.01 -14.40
C CYS A 60 2.53 13.66 -14.88
N HIS A 61 3.34 12.93 -15.63
CA HIS A 61 4.65 13.39 -16.06
C HIS A 61 4.92 12.95 -17.49
N GLU A 62 5.82 13.67 -18.15
CA GLU A 62 6.12 13.52 -19.58
C GLU A 62 6.83 12.21 -19.92
N ASN A 63 7.86 11.87 -19.15
CA ASN A 63 8.72 10.73 -19.42
C ASN A 63 8.07 9.40 -19.02
N GLY A 64 8.62 8.25 -19.43
CA GLY A 64 8.11 6.93 -19.02
C GLY A 64 8.00 6.83 -17.49
N CYS A 65 7.01 6.08 -16.97
CA CYS A 65 6.80 5.94 -15.51
C CYS A 65 7.89 5.07 -14.83
N GLN A 66 9.00 4.82 -15.52
CA GLN A 66 10.24 4.20 -15.05
C GLN A 66 11.18 5.28 -14.52
N SER A 67 11.63 5.13 -13.28
CA SER A 67 12.53 6.08 -12.63
C SER A 67 13.99 5.75 -12.94
N ASN A 68 14.41 6.07 -14.17
CA ASN A 68 15.79 6.04 -14.72
C ASN A 68 16.15 4.77 -15.49
N ALA A 69 16.22 4.89 -16.82
CA ALA A 69 16.57 3.81 -17.76
C ALA A 69 18.01 3.25 -17.67
N ALA A 70 18.72 3.38 -16.53
CA ALA A 70 20.15 3.10 -16.44
C ALA A 70 20.54 1.84 -15.63
N GLU A 71 19.67 1.26 -14.80
CA GLU A 71 19.98 0.07 -13.98
C GLU A 71 18.74 -0.84 -13.88
N PRO A 72 18.82 -2.13 -13.52
CA PRO A 72 17.65 -2.99 -13.36
C PRO A 72 16.69 -2.43 -12.30
N GLU A 73 15.70 -1.68 -12.78
CA GLU A 73 14.80 -0.78 -12.06
C GLU A 73 13.90 -1.51 -11.05
N VAL A 74 14.44 -1.81 -9.87
CA VAL A 74 13.65 -2.37 -8.76
C VAL A 74 12.58 -1.35 -8.35
N CYS A 75 11.31 -1.72 -8.49
CA CYS A 75 10.20 -0.91 -8.01
C CYS A 75 10.36 -0.62 -6.52
N ARG A 76 10.55 0.65 -6.15
CA ARG A 76 10.71 1.05 -4.73
C ARG A 76 9.39 1.26 -4.00
N GLN A 77 8.27 0.96 -4.65
CA GLN A 77 6.96 1.04 -4.01
C GLN A 77 6.78 -0.08 -2.99
N SER A 78 6.03 0.23 -1.94
CA SER A 78 5.66 -0.73 -0.93
C SER A 78 4.56 -1.66 -1.44
N CYS A 79 4.70 -2.95 -1.15
CA CYS A 79 3.73 -3.97 -1.47
C CYS A 79 2.43 -3.73 -0.69
N THR A 80 1.33 -3.58 -1.42
CA THR A 80 -0.03 -3.37 -0.88
C THR A 80 -0.78 -4.68 -0.65
N LYS A 81 -0.18 -5.84 -0.93
CA LYS A 81 -0.80 -7.14 -0.66
C LYS A 81 -1.03 -7.34 0.83
N THR A 82 -2.20 -7.90 1.17
CA THR A 82 -2.52 -8.31 2.54
C THR A 82 -1.74 -9.56 2.91
N ARG A 83 -1.19 -9.59 4.12
CA ARG A 83 -0.45 -10.74 4.61
C ARG A 83 -1.41 -11.88 5.01
N THR A 84 -0.91 -13.11 4.95
CA THR A 84 -1.68 -14.29 5.41
C THR A 84 -1.66 -14.44 6.92
N THR A 85 -0.60 -13.96 7.59
CA THR A 85 -0.42 -14.07 9.05
C THR A 85 -1.20 -13.02 9.83
N CYS A 86 -1.46 -11.87 9.23
CA CYS A 86 -2.28 -10.80 9.80
C CYS A 86 -2.99 -10.04 8.67
N ALA A 87 -4.21 -9.54 8.93
CA ALA A 87 -5.01 -8.82 7.92
C ALA A 87 -4.48 -7.40 7.59
N HIS A 88 -3.16 -7.18 7.68
CA HIS A 88 -2.50 -5.91 7.41
C HIS A 88 -1.75 -5.94 6.08
N GLN A 89 -1.54 -4.77 5.48
CA GLN A 89 -0.75 -4.61 4.27
C GLN A 89 0.73 -4.94 4.54
N CYS A 90 1.39 -5.59 3.58
CA CYS A 90 2.77 -6.04 3.71
C CYS A 90 3.74 -4.90 4.01
N LYS A 91 3.59 -3.75 3.31
CA LYS A 91 4.49 -2.58 3.41
C LYS A 91 5.97 -2.87 3.13
N ALA A 92 6.33 -4.09 2.72
CA ALA A 92 7.68 -4.45 2.26
C ALA A 92 8.02 -3.75 0.94
N PRO A 93 9.30 -3.56 0.58
CA PRO A 93 9.67 -3.16 -0.78
C PRO A 93 9.09 -4.13 -1.81
N CYS A 94 8.96 -3.69 -3.06
CA CYS A 94 8.49 -4.56 -4.13
C CYS A 94 9.32 -5.85 -4.16
N HIS A 95 8.61 -6.96 -4.13
CA HIS A 95 9.19 -8.29 -4.16
C HIS A 95 8.42 -9.14 -5.16
N GLU A 96 9.11 -10.12 -5.71
CA GLU A 96 8.50 -11.16 -6.51
C GLU A 96 7.95 -12.28 -5.60
N GLY A 97 6.96 -13.05 -6.05
CA GLY A 97 6.34 -14.11 -5.23
C GLY A 97 5.46 -13.63 -4.06
N ASP A 98 5.37 -14.46 -3.03
CA ASP A 98 4.61 -14.24 -1.79
C ASP A 98 5.26 -13.21 -0.87
N CYS A 99 4.44 -12.58 -0.03
CA CYS A 99 4.93 -11.58 0.93
C CYS A 99 5.92 -12.23 1.91
N PRO A 100 7.12 -11.64 2.12
CA PRO A 100 8.13 -12.22 2.99
C PRO A 100 7.55 -12.41 4.40
N PRO A 101 7.51 -13.66 4.92
CA PRO A 101 6.92 -13.95 6.22
C PRO A 101 7.73 -13.31 7.36
N ASP A 102 9.05 -13.16 7.17
CA ASP A 102 9.98 -12.67 8.19
C ASP A 102 9.87 -11.18 8.49
N LEU A 103 9.28 -10.38 7.59
CA LEU A 103 9.15 -8.95 7.83
C LEU A 103 8.17 -8.75 9.01
N PRO A 104 8.53 -8.19 10.17
CA PRO A 104 7.55 -8.03 11.25
C PRO A 104 6.49 -6.99 10.89
N CYS A 105 5.22 -7.27 11.19
CA CYS A 105 4.15 -6.30 11.01
C CYS A 105 4.25 -5.19 12.08
N ARG A 106 4.62 -3.98 11.65
CA ARG A 106 4.74 -2.79 12.51
C ARG A 106 3.46 -1.95 12.59
N GLU A 107 2.33 -2.51 12.20
CA GLU A 107 1.04 -1.82 12.32
C GLU A 107 0.67 -1.67 13.79
N MET A 108 0.22 -0.47 14.19
CA MET A 108 -0.23 -0.20 15.55
C MET A 108 -1.67 -0.69 15.71
N VAL A 109 -1.89 -1.60 16.64
CA VAL A 109 -3.21 -2.16 16.96
C VAL A 109 -3.59 -1.82 18.40
N GLU A 110 -4.86 -1.47 18.62
CA GLU A 110 -5.43 -1.34 19.96
C GLU A 110 -5.77 -2.71 20.50
N VAL A 111 -5.06 -3.14 21.54
CA VAL A 111 -5.30 -4.39 22.24
C VAL A 111 -6.14 -4.09 23.46
N THR A 112 -7.32 -4.70 23.54
CA THR A 112 -8.18 -4.64 24.72
C THR A 112 -8.04 -5.94 25.51
N CYS A 113 -7.94 -5.84 26.83
CA CYS A 113 -8.00 -7.01 27.71
C CYS A 113 -9.34 -7.73 27.58
N GLU A 114 -9.34 -9.05 27.77
CA GLU A 114 -10.58 -9.83 27.91
C GLU A 114 -11.47 -9.30 29.04
N CYS A 115 -10.84 -8.80 30.10
CA CYS A 115 -11.49 -8.12 31.22
C CYS A 115 -12.09 -6.74 30.89
N GLY A 116 -11.85 -6.18 29.69
CA GLY A 116 -12.36 -4.87 29.26
C GLY A 116 -11.72 -3.63 29.93
N ASN A 117 -11.05 -3.79 31.07
CA ASN A 117 -10.60 -2.69 31.91
C ASN A 117 -9.29 -2.01 31.46
N ARG A 118 -8.60 -2.54 30.46
CA ARG A 118 -7.36 -1.95 29.92
C ARG A 118 -7.32 -2.03 28.41
N LYS A 119 -6.85 -0.94 27.80
CA LYS A 119 -6.57 -0.82 26.38
C LYS A 119 -5.14 -0.32 26.20
N GLN A 120 -4.40 -0.93 25.28
CA GLN A 120 -3.02 -0.53 25.01
C GLN A 120 -2.74 -0.57 23.51
N MET A 121 -2.02 0.44 23.03
CA MET A 121 -1.52 0.46 21.67
C MET A 121 -0.19 -0.29 21.60
N ARG A 122 -0.12 -1.30 20.73
CA ARG A 122 1.07 -2.15 20.51
C ARG A 122 1.24 -2.44 19.03
N THR A 123 2.44 -2.87 18.62
CA THR A 123 2.62 -3.35 17.24
C THR A 123 1.97 -4.73 17.06
N CYS A 124 1.43 -5.01 15.87
CA CYS A 124 0.83 -6.29 15.55
C CYS A 124 1.81 -7.46 15.73
N HIS A 125 3.09 -7.28 15.37
CA HIS A 125 4.11 -8.32 15.56
C HIS A 125 4.33 -8.65 17.04
N ASP A 126 4.53 -7.63 17.89
CA ASP A 126 4.78 -7.83 19.31
C ASP A 126 3.55 -8.45 19.98
N PHE A 127 2.36 -7.94 19.64
CA PHE A 127 1.10 -8.49 20.16
C PHE A 127 0.88 -9.94 19.74
N SER A 128 1.05 -10.27 18.46
CA SER A 128 0.90 -11.65 17.96
C SER A 128 1.87 -12.62 18.63
N LYS A 129 3.13 -12.20 18.79
CA LYS A 129 4.17 -13.00 19.45
C LYS A 129 3.87 -13.24 20.92
N GLU A 130 3.46 -12.20 21.64
CA GLU A 130 3.14 -12.28 23.06
C GLU A 130 1.84 -13.05 23.30
N TYR A 131 0.81 -12.79 22.51
CA TYR A 131 -0.47 -13.51 22.57
C TYR A 131 -0.24 -15.01 22.36
N ARG A 132 0.56 -15.41 21.35
CA ARG A 132 0.87 -16.82 21.12
C ARG A 132 1.58 -17.49 22.31
N ARG A 133 2.45 -16.77 23.03
CA ARG A 133 3.09 -17.27 24.25
C ARG A 133 2.08 -17.45 25.37
N ILE A 134 1.25 -16.44 25.62
CA ILE A 134 0.21 -16.46 26.66
C ILE A 134 -0.77 -17.60 26.39
N THR A 135 -1.30 -17.72 25.16
CA THR A 135 -2.22 -18.79 24.77
C THR A 135 -1.57 -20.17 24.91
N SER A 136 -0.29 -20.32 24.55
CA SER A 136 0.40 -21.61 24.73
C SER A 136 0.57 -22.00 26.20
N ALA A 137 0.83 -21.03 27.08
CA ALA A 137 0.94 -21.26 28.52
C ALA A 137 -0.43 -21.58 29.14
N GLN A 138 -1.49 -20.87 28.72
CA GLN A 138 -2.87 -21.17 29.13
C GLN A 138 -3.27 -22.58 28.70
N LEU A 139 -3.01 -22.95 27.43
CA LEU A 139 -3.27 -24.30 26.92
C LEU A 139 -2.51 -25.37 27.73
N ALA A 140 -1.23 -25.16 28.01
CA ALA A 140 -0.43 -26.12 28.79
C ALA A 140 -0.99 -26.31 30.22
N SER A 141 -1.41 -25.22 30.87
CA SER A 141 -2.07 -25.28 32.19
C SER A 141 -3.39 -26.05 32.12
N SER A 142 -4.22 -25.79 31.11
CA SER A 142 -5.48 -26.52 30.90
C SER A 142 -5.25 -28.02 30.64
N MET A 143 -4.18 -28.38 29.92
CA MET A 143 -3.81 -29.78 29.70
C MET A 143 -3.38 -30.48 31.00
N GLN A 144 -2.69 -29.77 31.90
CA GLN A 144 -2.32 -30.31 33.22
C GLN A 144 -3.55 -30.56 34.10
N GLU A 145 -4.56 -29.69 34.01
CA GLU A 145 -5.81 -29.85 34.75
C GLU A 145 -6.60 -31.07 34.29
N MET A 146 -6.68 -31.32 32.97
CA MET A 146 -7.26 -32.55 32.44
C MET A 146 -6.56 -33.82 32.93
N GLN A 147 -5.22 -33.80 33.03
CA GLN A 147 -4.46 -34.95 33.54
C GLN A 147 -4.75 -35.26 35.01
N ARG A 148 -5.21 -34.27 35.79
CA ARG A 148 -5.57 -34.42 37.21
C ARG A 148 -7.05 -34.78 37.42
N GLY A 149 -7.77 -35.10 36.34
CA GLY A 149 -9.20 -35.40 36.37
C GLY A 149 -10.10 -34.16 36.39
N GLY A 150 -9.54 -32.98 36.13
CA GLY A 150 -10.33 -31.76 35.92
C GLY A 150 -10.99 -31.74 34.54
N SER A 151 -12.07 -30.97 34.41
CA SER A 151 -12.75 -30.71 33.15
C SER A 151 -12.51 -29.27 32.72
N VAL A 152 -12.13 -29.06 31.47
CA VAL A 152 -11.94 -27.72 30.88
C VAL A 152 -12.90 -27.52 29.71
N GLU A 153 -13.50 -26.33 29.65
CA GLU A 153 -14.36 -25.92 28.54
C GLU A 153 -13.48 -25.52 27.34
N LEU A 154 -13.72 -26.13 26.17
CA LEU A 154 -12.95 -25.85 24.94
C LEU A 154 -13.09 -24.39 24.48
N SER A 155 -14.20 -23.74 24.84
CA SER A 155 -14.51 -22.33 24.63
C SER A 155 -13.47 -21.39 25.26
N ASP A 156 -12.95 -21.75 26.43
CA ASP A 156 -12.02 -20.93 27.22
C ASP A 156 -10.56 -21.08 26.75
N ILE A 157 -10.26 -22.18 26.06
CA ILE A 157 -8.91 -22.51 25.55
C ILE A 157 -8.71 -21.99 24.13
N LEU A 158 -9.73 -22.15 23.28
CA LEU A 158 -9.72 -21.68 21.89
C LEU A 158 -10.25 -20.25 21.77
N GLY A 159 -10.35 -19.54 22.91
CA GLY A 159 -10.90 -18.21 23.09
C GLY A 159 -10.85 -17.42 21.80
N THR A 160 -12.04 -17.15 21.25
CA THR A 160 -12.30 -16.67 19.89
C THR A 160 -11.38 -15.52 19.50
N GLY A 161 -10.17 -15.86 19.04
CA GLY A 161 -9.12 -14.93 18.66
C GLY A 161 -9.29 -14.47 17.23
N LYS A 162 -10.53 -14.23 16.78
CA LYS A 162 -10.71 -13.31 15.66
C LYS A 162 -10.34 -11.95 16.22
N PRO A 163 -9.26 -11.29 15.75
CA PRO A 163 -9.09 -9.89 16.05
C PRO A 163 -10.40 -9.24 15.62
N LYS A 164 -11.17 -8.69 16.57
CA LYS A 164 -12.29 -7.85 16.22
C LYS A 164 -11.68 -6.77 15.35
N SER A 165 -11.97 -6.81 14.04
CA SER A 165 -11.62 -5.75 13.13
C SER A 165 -12.23 -4.49 13.71
N ASN A 166 -11.42 -3.72 14.44
CA ASN A 166 -11.72 -2.33 14.65
C ASN A 166 -11.53 -1.69 13.28
N LYS A 167 -12.67 -1.59 12.61
CA LYS A 167 -12.89 -0.85 11.39
C LYS A 167 -12.26 0.53 11.56
N THR A 168 -11.40 0.86 10.61
CA THR A 168 -10.75 2.17 10.42
C THR A 168 -11.79 3.28 10.35
#